data_AF-A0AAV6B7V8-F1
#
_entry.id   AF-A0AAV6B7V8-F1
#
_cell.length_a   1.000
_cell.length_b   1.000
_cell.length_c   1.000
_cell.angle_alpha   90.00
_cell.angle_beta   90.00
_cell.angle_gamma   90.00
#
_symmetry.space_group_name_H-M   'P 1'
#
loop_
_entity.id
_entity.type
_entity.pdbx_description
1 polymer ?
#
loop_
_entity_poly.entity_id
_entity_poly.type
_entity_poly.pdbx_seq_one_letter_code
_entity_poly.pdbx_strand_id
1 'polypeptide(L)'
;MPEAKGMWEGLMDFSFRVYATPKMLRFLYGLHLLVGLIAAVAWVVTQFQQAPVQGLLALLAALGGYFIWFLYCRVFIEVLAALFRMADAIAPDRQAQQQNPGY
;
A
#
# COMPACT_ATOMS: atom_id res chain seq x y z
N MET A 1 -3.21 -18.95 18.95
CA MET A 1 -3.34 -17.70 18.18
C MET A 1 -2.43 -17.74 16.94
N PRO A 2 -2.80 -18.48 15.87
CA PRO A 2 -1.90 -18.73 14.72
C PRO A 2 -1.96 -17.65 13.63
N GLU A 3 -3.03 -16.85 13.56
CA GLU A 3 -3.30 -15.96 12.41
C GLU A 3 -2.41 -14.71 12.37
N ALA A 4 -2.05 -14.16 13.54
CA ALA A 4 -1.17 -13.00 13.60
C ALA A 4 0.21 -13.28 13.01
N LYS A 5 0.72 -14.51 13.20
CA LYS A 5 2.05 -14.90 12.72
C LYS A 5 2.14 -14.84 11.19
N GLY A 6 1.12 -15.30 10.48
CA GLY A 6 1.10 -15.29 9.01
C GLY A 6 1.08 -13.88 8.38
N MET A 7 0.47 -12.89 9.04
CA MET A 7 0.44 -11.52 8.53
C MET A 7 1.80 -10.82 8.69
N TRP A 8 2.45 -10.97 9.84
CA TRP A 8 3.77 -10.36 10.10
C TRP A 8 4.89 -11.01 9.27
N GLU A 9 4.82 -12.32 9.08
CA GLU A 9 5.80 -13.08 8.28
C GLU A 9 5.69 -12.74 6.79
N GLY A 10 4.46 -12.49 6.29
CA GLY A 10 4.24 -11.95 4.94
C GLY A 10 4.65 -10.48 4.78
N LEU A 11 4.55 -9.65 5.83
CA LEU A 11 5.01 -8.26 5.82
C LEU A 11 6.55 -8.12 5.84
N MET A 12 7.26 -9.10 6.43
CA MET A 12 8.72 -9.16 6.41
C MET A 12 9.29 -9.95 5.21
N ASP A 13 8.44 -10.56 4.37
CA ASP A 13 8.86 -11.16 3.10
C ASP A 13 9.05 -10.07 2.03
N PHE A 14 10.14 -9.31 2.16
CA PHE A 14 10.58 -8.32 1.17
C PHE A 14 10.99 -8.96 -0.18
N SER A 15 11.02 -10.30 -0.27
CA SER A 15 11.32 -11.03 -1.50
C SER A 15 10.08 -11.24 -2.38
N PHE A 16 8.86 -10.95 -1.91
CA PHE A 16 7.59 -11.19 -2.63
C PHE A 16 7.50 -12.60 -3.24
N ARG A 17 8.19 -13.61 -2.66
CA ARG A 17 8.18 -14.99 -3.18
C ARG A 17 6.88 -15.73 -2.78
N VAL A 18 6.20 -15.25 -1.74
CA VAL A 18 4.85 -15.69 -1.38
C VAL A 18 3.86 -14.58 -1.79
N TYR A 19 2.92 -14.94 -2.68
CA TYR A 19 1.87 -14.07 -3.21
C TYR A 19 1.30 -13.12 -2.16
N ALA A 20 1.65 -11.83 -2.26
CA ALA A 20 1.06 -10.77 -1.46
C ALA A 20 -0.45 -10.71 -1.77
N THR A 21 -1.24 -11.38 -0.94
CA THR A 21 -2.67 -11.53 -1.16
C THR A 21 -3.32 -10.15 -1.24
N PRO A 22 -4.35 -9.91 -2.08
CA PRO A 22 -5.01 -8.60 -2.21
C PRO A 22 -5.50 -7.98 -0.89
N LYS A 23 -5.66 -8.78 0.18
CA LYS A 23 -5.89 -8.29 1.55
C LYS A 23 -4.73 -7.46 2.10
N MET A 24 -3.47 -7.83 1.83
CA MET A 24 -2.29 -7.12 2.32
C MET A 24 -2.12 -5.76 1.64
N LEU A 25 -2.49 -5.63 0.36
CA LEU A 25 -2.48 -4.35 -0.36
C LEU A 25 -3.47 -3.35 0.26
N ARG A 26 -4.66 -3.82 0.65
CA ARG A 26 -5.65 -2.99 1.35
C ARG A 26 -5.15 -2.52 2.71
N PHE A 27 -4.43 -3.37 3.44
CA PHE A 27 -3.80 -2.99 4.70
C PHE A 27 -2.70 -1.94 4.49
N LEU A 28 -1.81 -2.16 3.52
CA LEU A 28 -0.73 -1.23 3.19
C LEU A 28 -1.26 0.15 2.77
N TYR A 29 -2.35 0.17 2.01
CA TYR A 29 -3.05 1.39 1.63
C TYR A 29 -3.56 2.17 2.85
N GLY A 30 -4.31 1.49 3.73
CA GLY A 30 -4.80 2.11 4.96
C GLY A 30 -3.68 2.66 5.84
N LEU A 31 -2.59 1.90 5.97
CA LEU A 31 -1.42 2.30 6.74
C LEU A 31 -0.73 3.53 6.14
N HIS A 32 -0.48 3.56 4.83
CA HIS A 32 0.13 4.73 4.17
C HIS A 32 -0.76 5.98 4.26
N LEU A 33 -2.07 5.80 4.17
CA LEU A 33 -3.02 6.91 4.30
C LEU A 33 -3.00 7.50 5.71
N LEU A 34 -2.97 6.62 6.72
CA LEU A 34 -2.91 6.99 8.14
C LEU A 34 -1.59 7.66 8.48
N VAL A 35 -0.46 7.10 8.04
CA VAL A 35 0.86 7.67 8.24
C VAL A 35 0.96 9.04 7.58
N GLY A 36 0.46 9.19 6.35
CA GLY A 36 0.39 10.48 5.67
C GLY A 36 -0.44 11.51 6.42
N LEU A 37 -1.56 11.08 7.03
CA LEU A 37 -2.44 11.96 7.80
C LEU A 37 -1.73 12.44 9.07
N ILE A 38 -1.14 11.52 9.82
CA ILE A 38 -0.40 11.83 11.05
C ILE A 38 0.77 12.75 10.74
N ALA A 39 1.55 12.47 9.69
CA ALA A 39 2.67 13.30 9.26
C ALA A 39 2.21 14.72 8.87
N ALA A 40 1.11 14.84 8.11
CA ALA A 40 0.55 16.13 7.73
C ALA A 40 0.10 16.94 8.96
N VAL A 41 -0.63 16.31 9.89
CA VAL A 41 -1.07 16.98 11.14
C VAL A 41 0.12 17.39 12.00
N ALA A 42 1.09 16.50 12.20
CA ALA A 42 2.29 16.79 12.97
C ALA A 42 3.06 17.95 12.36
N TRP A 43 3.23 17.95 11.03
CA TRP A 43 3.89 19.04 10.32
C TRP A 43 3.15 20.37 10.53
N VAL A 44 1.82 20.40 10.35
CA VAL A 44 1.03 21.61 10.60
C VAL A 44 1.20 22.12 12.04
N VAL A 45 1.16 21.24 13.04
CA VAL A 45 1.38 21.63 14.45
C VAL A 45 2.76 22.24 14.65
N THR A 46 3.82 21.65 14.07
CA THR A 46 5.18 22.22 14.17
C THR A 46 5.29 23.60 13.51
N GLN A 47 4.51 23.87 12.46
CA GLN A 47 4.50 25.17 11.79
C GLN A 47 3.76 26.23 12.61
N PHE A 48 2.66 25.85 13.30
CA PHE A 48 1.97 26.74 14.25
C PHE A 48 2.86 27.14 15.43
N GLN A 49 3.79 26.28 15.85
CA GLN A 49 4.74 26.61 16.93
C GLN A 49 5.76 27.68 16.54
N GLN A 50 6.05 27.86 15.25
CA GLN A 50 6.98 28.90 14.78
C GLN A 50 6.27 30.25 14.64
N ALA A 51 5.15 30.29 13.92
CA ALA A 51 4.35 31.50 13.78
C ALA A 51 2.90 31.16 13.34
N PRO A 52 1.90 31.94 13.78
CA PRO A 52 0.50 31.71 13.40
C PRO A 52 0.27 31.73 11.89
N VAL A 53 0.91 32.67 11.18
CA VAL A 53 0.80 32.79 9.71
C VAL A 53 1.40 31.57 9.01
N GLN A 54 2.54 31.06 9.49
CA GLN A 54 3.16 29.85 8.93
C GLN A 54 2.27 28.62 9.16
N GLY A 55 1.67 28.48 10.34
CA GLY A 55 0.71 27.41 10.61
C GLY A 55 -0.50 27.44 9.69
N LEU A 56 -1.04 28.62 9.37
CA LEU A 56 -2.18 28.77 8.46
C LEU A 56 -1.82 28.39 7.01
N LEU A 57 -0.64 28.81 6.54
CA LEU A 57 -0.12 28.42 5.22
C LEU A 57 0.14 26.92 5.16
N ALA A 58 0.72 26.35 6.21
CA ALA A 58 0.98 24.91 6.31
C ALA A 58 -0.33 24.12 6.33
N LEU A 59 -1.39 24.61 6.97
CA LEU A 59 -2.70 23.95 6.97
C LEU A 59 -3.32 23.91 5.56
N LEU A 60 -3.25 25.01 4.81
CA LEU A 60 -3.68 25.04 3.41
C LEU A 60 -2.82 24.13 2.52
N ALA A 61 -1.50 24.16 2.72
CA ALA A 61 -0.56 23.31 1.98
C ALA A 61 -0.76 21.82 2.32
N ALA A 62 -1.02 21.48 3.59
CA ALA A 62 -1.32 20.12 4.02
C ALA A 62 -2.64 19.63 3.43
N LEU A 63 -3.67 20.48 3.36
CA LEU A 63 -4.94 20.12 2.74
C LEU A 63 -4.78 19.79 1.25
N GLY A 64 -4.10 20.65 0.49
CA GLY A 64 -3.81 20.40 -0.93
C GLY A 64 -2.85 19.23 -1.13
N GLY A 65 -1.78 19.17 -0.33
CA GLY A 65 -0.78 18.10 -0.38
C GLY A 65 -1.37 16.74 -0.04
N TYR A 66 -2.31 16.67 0.91
CA TYR A 66 -2.96 15.42 1.29
C TYR A 66 -3.85 14.87 0.17
N PHE A 67 -4.46 15.73 -0.64
CA PHE A 67 -5.19 15.31 -1.83
C PHE A 67 -4.25 14.65 -2.86
N ILE A 68 -3.10 15.27 -3.13
CA ILE A 68 -2.08 14.70 -4.01
C ILE A 68 -1.51 13.38 -3.44
N TRP A 69 -1.28 13.33 -2.12
CA TRP A 69 -0.86 12.12 -1.42
C TRP A 69 -1.87 10.98 -1.58
N PHE A 70 -3.17 11.27 -1.42
CA PHE A 70 -4.24 10.30 -1.64
C PHE A 70 -4.22 9.74 -3.08
N LEU A 71 -4.06 10.61 -4.08
CA LEU A 71 -3.95 10.20 -5.49
C LEU A 71 -2.70 9.34 -5.73
N TYR A 72 -1.56 9.72 -5.16
CA TYR A 72 -0.33 8.94 -5.23
C TYR A 72 -0.54 7.53 -4.67
N CYS A 73 -1.13 7.41 -3.47
CA CYS A 73 -1.44 6.10 -2.88
C CYS A 73 -2.37 5.26 -3.75
N ARG A 74 -3.36 5.89 -4.42
CA ARG A 74 -4.25 5.21 -5.37
C ARG A 74 -3.50 4.62 -6.54
N VAL A 75 -2.71 5.44 -7.23
CA VAL A 75 -1.91 5.03 -8.39
C VAL A 75 -0.93 3.93 -7.99
N PHE A 76 -0.24 4.09 -6.85
CA PHE A 76 0.73 3.11 -6.37
C PHE A 76 0.12 1.72 -6.14
N ILE A 77 -1.04 1.64 -5.49
CA ILE A 77 -1.73 0.37 -5.27
C ILE A 77 -2.23 -0.23 -6.58
N GLU A 78 -2.71 0.58 -7.50
CA GLU A 78 -3.19 0.13 -8.80
C GLU A 78 -2.05 -0.45 -9.65
N VAL A 79 -0.88 0.20 -9.62
CA VAL A 79 0.35 -0.33 -10.25
C VAL A 79 0.77 -1.64 -9.59
N LEU A 80 0.82 -1.72 -8.26
CA LEU A 80 1.13 -2.96 -7.56
C LEU A 80 0.15 -4.09 -7.90
N ALA A 81 -1.15 -3.80 -7.91
CA ALA A 81 -2.17 -4.78 -8.27
C ALA A 81 -2.04 -5.23 -9.73
N ALA A 82 -1.72 -4.32 -10.65
CA ALA A 82 -1.47 -4.66 -12.05
C ALA A 82 -0.25 -5.57 -12.21
N LEU A 83 0.84 -5.30 -11.47
CA LEU A 83 2.04 -6.14 -11.46
C LEU A 83 1.73 -7.55 -10.94
N PHE A 84 0.97 -7.67 -9.84
CA PHE A 84 0.57 -8.98 -9.33
C PHE A 84 -0.30 -9.74 -10.33
N ARG A 85 -1.26 -9.07 -10.98
CA ARG A 85 -2.08 -9.68 -12.03
C ARG A 85 -1.25 -10.17 -13.22
N MET A 86 -0.19 -9.45 -13.60
CA MET A 86 0.74 -9.90 -14.65
C MET A 86 1.54 -11.12 -14.20
N ALA A 87 2.03 -11.15 -12.96
CA ALA A 87 2.74 -12.30 -12.41
C ALA A 87 1.86 -13.57 -12.38
N ASP A 88 0.58 -13.43 -12.00
CA ASP A 88 -0.41 -14.51 -12.05
C ASP A 88 -0.61 -15.04 -13.47
N ALA A 89 -0.73 -14.15 -14.46
CA ALA A 89 -0.96 -14.54 -15.85
C ALA A 89 0.22 -15.28 -16.50
N ILE A 90 1.44 -15.12 -15.97
CA ILE A 90 2.66 -15.77 -16.47
C ILE A 90 2.92 -17.11 -15.78
N ALA A 91 2.28 -17.37 -14.63
CA ALA A 91 2.41 -18.65 -13.93
C ALA A 91 1.81 -19.77 -14.81
N PRO A 92 2.62 -20.74 -15.28
CA PRO A 92 2.18 -21.71 -16.26
C PRO A 92 1.06 -22.58 -15.68
N ASP A 93 0.00 -22.71 -16.46
CA ASP A 93 -1.20 -23.45 -16.13
C ASP A 93 -0.87 -24.95 -16.02
N ARG A 94 -0.49 -25.40 -14.81
CA ARG A 94 -0.21 -26.82 -14.50
C ARG A 94 -1.43 -27.72 -14.72
N GLN A 95 -2.61 -27.14 -14.92
CA GLN A 95 -3.86 -27.86 -15.14
C GLN A 95 -3.91 -28.55 -16.53
N ALA A 96 -3.18 -28.05 -17.53
CA ALA A 96 -3.14 -28.66 -18.86
C ALA A 96 -2.34 -29.98 -18.93
N GLN A 97 -1.46 -30.26 -17.95
CA GLN A 97 -0.69 -31.52 -17.91
C GLN A 97 -1.37 -32.65 -17.12
N GLN A 98 -2.35 -32.34 -16.27
CA GLN A 98 -3.07 -33.34 -15.49
C GLN A 98 -4.29 -33.93 -16.21
N GLN A 99 -4.75 -33.33 -17.31
CA GLN A 99 -5.94 -33.77 -18.03
C GLN A 99 -5.68 -34.71 -19.22
N ASN A 100 -4.45 -35.19 -19.41
CA ASN A 100 -4.18 -36.24 -20.40
C ASN A 100 -3.37 -37.42 -19.83
N PRO A 101 -4.00 -38.30 -19.03
CA PRO A 101 -3.50 -39.64 -18.81
C PRO A 101 -3.98 -40.54 -19.97
N GLY A 102 -3.14 -40.70 -21.00
CA GLY A 102 -3.25 -41.82 -21.93
C GLY A 102 -3.59 -41.45 -23.38
N TYR A 103 -2.56 -41.46 -24.23
CA TYR A 103 -2.34 -42.58 -25.16
C TYR A 103 -0.87 -43.01 -25.08
#